data_AF-A0A7G2JXZ4-F1
#
_entry.id   AF-A0A7G2JXZ4-F1
#
_cell.length_a   1.000
_cell.length_b   1.000
_cell.length_c   1.000
_cell.angle_alpha   90.00
_cell.angle_beta   90.00
_cell.angle_gamma   90.00
#
_symmetry.space_group_name_H-M   'P 1'
#
loop_
_entity.id
_entity.type
_entity.pdbx_description
1 polymer ?
#
loop_
_entity_poly.entity_id
_entity_poly.type
_entity_poly.pdbx_seq_one_letter_code
_entity_poly.pdbx_strand_id
1 'polypeptide(L)'
;MDRTSNELGHVFTRELIHFLDVVDGKTNNLFDKLKAIDLMGVGVELQDKNQTKLDELSLVQIINAITESSDKPILMLLDEVQELARVSHTIGLIRSLRTGLDINQQKIKVIFTGSSTNGLRAMFNDNKAPFFHFAHPLDFPNLGKNFTDFLADIYHSRTGQEIDKNQ
;
A
#
# COMPACT_ATOMS: atom_id res chain seq x y z
N MET A 1 -17.73 -3.99 16.98
CA MET A 1 -16.86 -4.52 15.92
C MET A 1 -16.87 -3.67 14.65
N ASP A 2 -17.89 -2.82 14.42
CA ASP A 2 -18.01 -1.99 13.21
C ASP A 2 -17.10 -0.73 13.21
N ARG A 3 -16.82 -0.17 14.40
CA ARG A 3 -16.06 1.07 14.56
C ARG A 3 -14.59 0.92 14.14
N THR A 4 -13.96 -0.18 14.52
CA THR A 4 -12.56 -0.51 14.19
C THR A 4 -12.34 -0.80 12.71
N SER A 5 -13.36 -1.33 12.04
CA SER A 5 -13.36 -1.65 10.61
C SER A 5 -13.36 -0.41 9.72
N ASN A 6 -14.22 0.58 10.03
CA ASN A 6 -14.20 1.86 9.33
C ASN A 6 -12.91 2.64 9.60
N GLU A 7 -12.42 2.59 10.84
CA GLU A 7 -11.18 3.25 11.24
C GLU A 7 -9.98 2.79 10.39
N LEU A 8 -9.86 1.49 10.11
CA LEU A 8 -8.75 0.96 9.30
C LEU A 8 -8.74 1.53 7.87
N GLY A 9 -9.89 1.59 7.20
CA GLY A 9 -10.01 2.16 5.87
C GLY A 9 -9.65 3.65 5.82
N HIS A 10 -10.13 4.42 6.81
CA HIS A 10 -9.80 5.85 6.93
C HIS A 10 -8.32 6.08 7.22
N VAL A 11 -7.72 5.28 8.12
CA VAL A 11 -6.28 5.33 8.40
C VAL A 11 -5.49 5.06 7.13
N PHE A 12 -5.84 4.01 6.39
CA PHE A 12 -5.15 3.68 5.14
C PHE A 12 -5.21 4.82 4.11
N THR A 13 -6.40 5.37 3.87
CA THR A 13 -6.56 6.51 2.95
C THR A 13 -5.75 7.73 3.40
N ARG A 14 -5.72 8.01 4.71
CA ARG A 14 -4.90 9.10 5.27
C ARG A 14 -3.40 8.86 5.05
N GLU A 15 -2.91 7.64 5.27
CA GLU A 15 -1.50 7.33 5.06
C GLU A 15 -1.11 7.43 3.57
N LEU A 16 -2.02 7.13 2.64
CA LEU A 16 -1.78 7.36 1.21
C LEU A 16 -1.72 8.84 0.84
N ILE A 17 -2.56 9.67 1.44
CA ILE A 17 -2.52 11.13 1.31
C ILE A 17 -1.18 11.66 1.85
N HIS A 18 -0.75 11.18 3.01
CA HIS A 18 0.56 11.55 3.57
C HIS A 18 1.72 11.08 2.67
N PHE A 19 1.62 9.89 2.07
CA PHE A 19 2.62 9.42 1.11
C PHE A 19 2.68 10.32 -0.14
N LEU A 20 1.55 10.80 -0.63
CA LEU A 20 1.51 11.78 -1.72
C LEU A 20 2.23 13.08 -1.34
N ASP A 21 2.04 13.59 -0.12
CA ASP A 21 2.78 14.78 0.35
C ASP A 21 4.30 14.55 0.36
N VAL A 22 4.75 13.35 0.75
CA VAL A 22 6.16 12.95 0.72
C VAL A 22 6.70 12.88 -0.72
N VAL A 23 5.93 12.33 -1.66
CA VAL A 23 6.33 12.21 -3.07
C VAL A 23 6.38 13.57 -3.76
N ASP A 24 5.41 14.46 -3.49
CA ASP A 24 5.36 15.80 -4.08
C ASP A 24 6.48 16.71 -3.56
N GLY A 25 6.96 16.48 -2.33
CA GLY A 25 8.00 17.29 -1.70
C GLY A 25 7.58 18.76 -1.45
N LYS A 26 6.31 19.10 -1.70
CA LYS A 26 5.71 20.43 -1.51
C LYS A 26 4.43 20.27 -0.69
N THR A 27 4.57 20.30 0.63
CA THR A 27 3.53 20.00 1.64
C THR A 27 2.26 20.85 1.60
N ASN A 28 2.12 21.84 0.71
CA ASN A 28 1.01 22.82 0.75
C ASN A 28 0.06 22.81 -0.47
N ASN A 29 0.32 22.04 -1.53
CA ASN A 29 -0.46 22.12 -2.79
C ASN A 29 -1.41 20.93 -3.02
N LEU A 30 -1.53 20.02 -2.05
CA LEU A 30 -2.31 18.79 -2.18
C LEU A 30 -3.78 19.05 -2.52
N PHE A 31 -4.43 19.93 -1.75
CA PHE A 31 -5.84 20.28 -1.97
C PHE A 31 -6.08 20.97 -3.31
N ASP A 32 -5.11 21.74 -3.81
CA ASP A 32 -5.24 22.43 -5.10
C ASP A 32 -5.00 21.48 -6.29
N LYS A 33 -4.10 20.50 -6.14
CA LYS A 33 -3.92 19.43 -7.12
C LYS A 33 -5.13 18.49 -7.19
N LEU A 34 -5.66 18.08 -6.04
CA LEU A 34 -6.85 17.23 -5.97
C LEU A 34 -8.07 17.93 -6.59
N LYS A 35 -8.24 19.24 -6.37
CA LYS A 35 -9.25 20.06 -7.08
C LYS A 35 -9.03 20.13 -8.59
N ALA A 36 -7.78 20.22 -9.06
CA ALA A 36 -7.48 20.28 -10.49
C ALA A 36 -7.79 18.96 -11.20
N ILE A 37 -7.48 17.83 -10.56
CA ILE A 37 -7.80 16.48 -11.05
C ILE A 37 -9.31 16.24 -11.06
N ASP A 38 -10.03 16.71 -10.03
CA ASP A 38 -11.50 16.67 -9.98
C ASP A 38 -12.14 17.46 -11.14
N LEU A 39 -11.58 18.62 -11.48
CA LEU A 39 -12.01 19.42 -12.64
C LEU A 39 -11.73 18.75 -13.99
N MET A 40 -10.67 17.93 -14.08
CA MET A 40 -10.31 17.20 -15.30
C MET A 40 -11.04 15.86 -15.44
N GLY A 41 -11.42 15.23 -14.33
CA GLY A 41 -12.15 13.95 -14.31
C GLY A 41 -13.68 14.09 -14.37
N VAL A 42 -14.23 15.22 -13.94
CA VAL A 42 -15.67 15.48 -13.84
C VAL A 42 -16.14 16.45 -14.92
N GLY A 43 -16.05 16.02 -16.18
CA GLY A 43 -16.90 16.54 -17.25
C GLY A 43 -18.33 15.97 -17.21
N VAL A 44 -18.63 15.10 -16.25
CA VAL A 44 -19.93 14.41 -16.11
C VAL A 44 -20.36 14.46 -14.64
N GLU A 45 -21.32 15.34 -14.37
CA GLU A 45 -22.20 15.40 -13.20
C GLU A 45 -21.62 15.93 -11.87
N LEU A 46 -21.66 17.26 -11.75
CA LEU A 46 -21.64 17.99 -10.47
C LEU A 46 -23.06 18.31 -10.02
N GLN A 47 -23.50 17.75 -8.90
CA GLN A 47 -24.52 18.34 -8.03
C GLN A 47 -24.06 18.34 -6.56
N ASP A 48 -23.58 19.51 -6.14
CA ASP A 48 -23.71 20.17 -4.83
C ASP A 48 -23.81 19.32 -3.54
N LYS A 49 -22.81 19.43 -2.65
CA LYS A 49 -22.90 20.20 -1.37
C LYS A 49 -21.60 20.19 -0.56
N ASN A 50 -21.20 21.39 -0.15
CA ASN A 50 -20.06 21.66 0.73
C ASN A 50 -20.30 21.12 2.16
N GLN A 51 -19.65 19.99 2.52
CA GLN A 51 -19.03 19.67 3.83
C GLN A 51 -18.65 18.16 3.91
N THR A 52 -17.56 17.75 3.22
CA THR A 52 -16.60 16.63 3.54
C THR A 52 -15.75 16.28 2.30
N LYS A 53 -14.95 17.23 1.79
CA LYS A 53 -14.19 17.05 0.52
C LYS A 53 -13.07 16.00 0.53
N LEU A 54 -12.67 15.51 1.71
CA LEU A 54 -11.66 14.45 1.85
C LEU A 54 -12.28 13.04 1.84
N ASP A 55 -13.53 12.90 2.29
CA ASP A 55 -14.21 11.60 2.38
C ASP A 55 -14.73 11.10 1.01
N GLU A 56 -14.74 11.96 -0.01
CA GLU A 56 -15.20 11.64 -1.37
C GLU A 56 -14.07 11.34 -2.36
N LEU A 57 -12.79 11.52 -1.97
CA LEU A 57 -11.68 11.22 -2.86
C LEU A 57 -11.52 9.71 -3.00
N SER A 58 -11.73 9.21 -4.21
CA SER A 58 -11.47 7.82 -4.53
C SER A 58 -9.96 7.53 -4.45
N LEU A 59 -9.59 6.32 -4.06
CA LEU A 59 -8.17 5.93 -4.05
C LEU A 59 -7.54 6.02 -5.44
N VAL A 60 -8.33 5.82 -6.49
CA VAL A 60 -7.88 6.03 -7.87
C VAL A 60 -7.36 7.47 -8.07
N GLN A 61 -8.11 8.48 -7.63
CA GLN A 61 -7.69 9.89 -7.75
C GLN A 61 -6.40 10.17 -6.95
N ILE A 62 -6.28 9.61 -5.74
CA ILE A 62 -5.08 9.77 -4.91
C ILE A 62 -3.86 9.14 -5.60
N ILE A 63 -4.00 7.93 -6.17
CA ILE A 63 -2.92 7.22 -6.86
C ILE A 63 -2.52 7.94 -8.17
N ASN A 64 -3.48 8.51 -8.89
CA ASN A 64 -3.19 9.35 -10.05
C ASN A 64 -2.39 10.59 -9.64
N ALA A 65 -2.81 11.28 -8.57
CA ALA A 65 -2.09 12.44 -8.05
C ALA A 65 -0.65 12.10 -7.61
N ILE A 66 -0.43 10.92 -7.02
CA ILE A 66 0.91 10.40 -6.67
C ILE A 66 1.77 10.29 -7.93
N THR A 67 1.21 9.73 -8.99
CA THR A 67 1.90 9.49 -10.26
C THR A 67 2.19 10.79 -11.03
N GLU A 68 1.31 11.78 -10.92
CA GLU A 68 1.47 13.10 -11.54
C GLU A 68 2.44 13.99 -10.79
N SER A 69 2.65 13.75 -9.49
CA SER A 69 3.53 14.57 -8.65
C SER A 69 5.01 14.22 -8.78
N SER A 70 5.36 13.16 -9.53
CA SER A 70 6.75 12.76 -9.78
C SER A 70 6.95 12.29 -11.21
N ASP A 71 8.02 12.79 -11.84
CA ASP A 71 8.52 12.27 -13.13
C ASP A 71 9.29 10.95 -12.99
N LYS A 72 9.71 10.60 -11.76
CA LYS A 72 10.44 9.37 -11.47
C LYS A 72 9.48 8.21 -11.20
N PRO A 73 9.88 6.95 -11.52
CA PRO A 73 9.15 5.77 -11.09
C PRO A 73 8.98 5.74 -9.57
N ILE A 74 7.81 5.25 -9.13
CA ILE A 74 7.40 5.22 -7.73
C ILE A 74 7.36 3.77 -7.29
N LEU A 75 8.12 3.45 -6.24
CA LEU A 75 8.04 2.16 -5.56
C LEU A 75 7.15 2.31 -4.32
N MET A 76 6.07 1.55 -4.29
CA MET A 76 5.16 1.49 -3.15
C MET A 76 5.37 0.18 -2.39
N LEU A 77 5.56 0.27 -1.07
CA LEU A 77 5.65 -0.87 -0.18
C LEU A 77 4.36 -0.91 0.65
N LEU A 78 3.55 -1.94 0.45
CA LEU A 78 2.30 -2.13 1.18
C LEU A 78 2.45 -3.30 2.13
N ASP A 79 2.64 -2.97 3.41
CA ASP A 79 2.78 -3.96 4.48
C ASP A 79 1.44 -4.33 5.10
N GLU A 80 1.29 -5.61 5.43
CA GLU A 80 0.10 -6.20 6.04
C GLU A 80 -1.22 -5.86 5.29
N VAL A 81 -1.13 -5.72 3.96
CA VAL A 81 -2.26 -5.29 3.10
C VAL A 81 -3.48 -6.22 3.23
N GLN A 82 -3.27 -7.47 3.63
CA GLN A 82 -4.35 -8.43 3.88
C GLN A 82 -5.26 -8.04 5.03
N GLU A 83 -4.82 -7.21 5.97
CA GLU A 83 -5.68 -6.72 7.04
C GLU A 83 -6.81 -5.84 6.48
N LEU A 84 -6.57 -5.13 5.37
CA LEU A 84 -7.63 -4.46 4.62
C LEU A 84 -8.63 -5.48 4.06
N ALA A 85 -8.17 -6.62 3.52
CA ALA A 85 -9.03 -7.62 2.90
C ALA A 85 -9.88 -8.43 3.88
N ARG A 86 -9.53 -8.43 5.17
CA ARG A 86 -10.28 -9.16 6.21
C ARG A 86 -11.55 -8.46 6.65
N VAL A 87 -11.69 -7.17 6.34
CA VAL A 87 -12.83 -6.35 6.73
C VAL A 87 -13.83 -6.30 5.57
N SER A 88 -15.10 -6.63 5.82
CA SER A 88 -16.13 -6.66 4.76
C SER A 88 -16.42 -5.27 4.16
N HIS A 89 -16.30 -4.21 4.96
CA HIS A 89 -16.61 -2.83 4.55
C HIS A 89 -15.53 -2.17 3.68
N THR A 90 -14.32 -2.70 3.65
CA THR A 90 -13.18 -2.17 2.87
C THR A 90 -13.06 -2.78 1.48
N ILE A 91 -13.96 -3.69 1.08
CA ILE A 91 -13.90 -4.33 -0.24
C ILE A 91 -13.92 -3.32 -1.40
N GLY A 92 -14.69 -2.24 -1.28
CA GLY A 92 -14.73 -1.15 -2.25
C GLY A 92 -13.40 -0.40 -2.32
N LEU A 93 -12.78 -0.15 -1.17
CA LEU A 93 -11.46 0.48 -1.05
C LEU A 93 -10.37 -0.36 -1.71
N ILE A 94 -10.39 -1.68 -1.52
CA ILE A 94 -9.42 -2.62 -2.13
C ILE A 94 -9.59 -2.66 -3.66
N ARG A 95 -10.84 -2.66 -4.16
CA ARG A 95 -11.10 -2.58 -5.60
C ARG A 95 -10.60 -1.27 -6.18
N SER A 96 -10.85 -0.15 -5.50
CA SER A 96 -10.36 1.17 -5.91
C SER A 96 -8.84 1.23 -5.93
N LEU A 97 -8.18 0.69 -4.90
CA LEU A 97 -6.72 0.54 -4.83
C LEU A 97 -6.20 -0.29 -6.02
N ARG A 98 -6.77 -1.48 -6.27
CA ARG A 98 -6.41 -2.32 -7.41
C ARG A 98 -6.52 -1.55 -8.72
N THR A 99 -7.64 -0.88 -8.97
CA THR A 99 -7.87 -0.11 -10.20
C THR A 99 -6.84 1.00 -10.36
N GLY A 100 -6.58 1.78 -9.31
CA GLY A 100 -5.61 2.88 -9.38
C GLY A 100 -4.19 2.37 -9.66
N LEU A 101 -3.79 1.25 -9.05
CA LEU A 101 -2.48 0.65 -9.30
C LEU A 101 -2.38 0.08 -10.72
N ASP A 102 -3.45 -0.51 -11.26
CA ASP A 102 -3.50 -1.09 -12.60
C ASP A 102 -3.38 0.00 -13.69
N ILE A 103 -4.11 1.11 -13.54
CA ILE A 103 -4.03 2.28 -14.42
C ILE A 103 -2.59 2.84 -14.44
N ASN A 104 -1.94 2.90 -13.29
CA ASN A 104 -0.63 3.52 -13.13
C ASN A 104 0.56 2.53 -13.16
N GLN A 105 0.35 1.28 -13.59
CA GLN A 105 1.34 0.20 -13.52
C GLN A 105 2.68 0.47 -14.24
N GLN A 106 2.71 1.44 -15.16
CA GLN A 106 3.93 1.85 -15.87
C GLN A 106 4.85 2.69 -14.99
N LYS A 107 4.30 3.52 -14.11
CA LYS A 107 5.05 4.41 -13.22
C LYS A 107 5.10 3.92 -11.78
N ILE A 108 4.08 3.22 -11.31
CA ILE A 108 4.02 2.65 -9.97
C ILE A 108 4.37 1.16 -10.03
N LYS A 109 5.37 0.76 -9.25
CA LYS A 109 5.66 -0.63 -8.92
C LYS A 109 5.33 -0.86 -7.45
N VAL A 110 4.69 -1.97 -7.14
CA VAL A 110 4.21 -2.27 -5.79
C VAL A 110 4.83 -3.57 -5.30
N ILE A 111 5.32 -3.56 -4.07
CA ILE A 111 5.67 -4.77 -3.32
C ILE A 111 4.65 -4.89 -2.19
N PHE A 112 4.02 -6.05 -2.12
CA PHE A 112 3.11 -6.42 -1.05
C PHE A 112 3.84 -7.32 -0.07
N THR A 113 3.76 -6.99 1.22
CA THR A 113 4.31 -7.79 2.31
C THR A 113 3.22 -8.15 3.31
N GLY A 114 3.48 -9.19 4.10
CA GLY A 114 2.56 -9.64 5.14
C GLY A 114 3.13 -10.83 5.88
N SER A 115 3.02 -10.81 7.21
CA SER A 115 3.44 -11.91 8.08
C SER A 115 2.63 -13.19 7.84
N SER A 116 1.34 -13.04 7.50
CA SER A 116 0.46 -14.17 7.16
C SER A 116 0.61 -14.54 5.69
N THR A 117 1.50 -15.49 5.39
CA THR A 117 1.70 -16.00 4.03
C THR A 117 0.40 -16.52 3.41
N ASN A 118 -0.43 -17.20 4.19
CA ASN A 118 -1.73 -17.72 3.75
C ASN A 118 -2.73 -16.58 3.47
N GLY A 119 -2.81 -15.58 4.35
CA GLY A 119 -3.70 -14.43 4.17
C GLY A 119 -3.32 -13.61 2.94
N LEU A 120 -2.02 -13.35 2.77
CA LEU A 120 -1.51 -12.65 1.61
C LEU A 120 -1.75 -13.45 0.32
N ARG A 121 -1.46 -14.76 0.31
CA ARG A 121 -1.72 -15.63 -0.85
C ARG A 121 -3.21 -15.67 -1.23
N ALA A 122 -4.12 -15.69 -0.27
CA ALA A 122 -5.55 -15.70 -0.55
C ALA A 122 -6.00 -14.46 -1.34
N MET A 123 -5.40 -13.29 -1.09
CA MET A 123 -5.71 -12.07 -1.85
C MET A 123 -5.36 -12.15 -3.33
N PHE A 124 -4.34 -12.92 -3.70
CA PHE A 124 -3.81 -13.00 -5.07
C PHE A 124 -4.21 -14.27 -5.82
N ASN A 125 -4.60 -15.33 -5.11
CA ASN A 125 -4.91 -16.65 -5.69
C ASN A 125 -6.40 -17.01 -5.69
N ASP A 126 -7.26 -16.27 -4.97
CA ASP A 126 -8.71 -16.47 -5.00
C ASP A 126 -9.33 -15.71 -6.18
N ASN A 127 -10.06 -16.40 -7.05
CA ASN A 127 -10.71 -15.80 -8.23
C ASN A 127 -11.79 -14.77 -7.90
N LYS A 128 -12.28 -14.74 -6.65
CA LYS A 128 -13.22 -13.73 -6.15
C LYS A 128 -12.53 -12.55 -5.49
N ALA A 129 -11.22 -12.63 -5.23
CA ALA A 129 -10.48 -11.55 -4.59
C ALA A 129 -10.16 -10.42 -5.60
N PRO A 130 -10.23 -9.13 -5.19
CA PRO A 130 -9.93 -8.01 -6.08
C PRO A 130 -8.51 -8.04 -6.66
N PHE A 131 -7.56 -8.61 -5.92
CA PHE A 131 -6.15 -8.69 -6.32
C PHE A 131 -5.79 -9.98 -7.02
N PHE A 132 -6.77 -10.79 -7.46
CA PHE A 132 -6.51 -12.01 -8.21
C PHE A 132 -5.56 -11.74 -9.40
N HIS A 133 -4.47 -12.52 -9.46
CA HIS A 133 -3.38 -12.38 -10.45
C HIS A 133 -2.78 -10.97 -10.60
N PHE A 134 -2.88 -10.10 -9.58
CA PHE A 134 -2.27 -8.77 -9.68
C PHE A 134 -0.75 -8.79 -9.59
N ALA A 135 -0.23 -9.66 -8.72
CA ALA A 135 1.17 -9.71 -8.36
C ALA A 135 1.69 -11.13 -8.52
N HIS A 136 3.00 -11.23 -8.77
CA HIS A 136 3.70 -12.50 -8.80
C HIS A 136 4.33 -12.74 -7.42
N PRO A 137 4.12 -13.92 -6.81
CA PRO A 137 4.84 -14.28 -5.59
C PRO A 137 6.33 -14.34 -5.88
N LEU A 138 7.12 -13.75 -4.99
CA LEU A 138 8.57 -13.88 -5.01
C LEU A 138 8.95 -14.91 -3.95
N ASP A 139 9.44 -16.06 -4.39
CA ASP A 139 9.93 -17.10 -3.49
C ASP A 139 11.35 -16.78 -3.04
N PHE A 140 11.52 -16.52 -1.75
CA PHE A 140 12.84 -16.37 -1.15
C PHE A 140 13.38 -17.73 -0.70
N PRO A 141 14.66 -18.02 -0.94
CA PRO A 141 15.27 -19.23 -0.40
C PRO A 141 15.29 -19.16 1.13
N ASN A 142 15.18 -20.33 1.77
CA ASN A 142 15.37 -20.42 3.22
C ASN A 142 16.76 -19.89 3.60
N LEU A 143 16.82 -19.11 4.67
CA LEU A 143 18.08 -18.66 5.25
C LEU A 143 18.80 -19.87 5.86
N GLY A 144 19.96 -20.21 5.30
CA GLY A 144 20.77 -21.36 5.71
C GLY A 144 21.85 -21.00 6.73
N LYS A 145 22.80 -21.93 6.91
CA LYS A 145 23.89 -21.82 7.90
C LYS A 145 24.69 -20.52 7.80
N ASN A 146 24.92 -20.00 6.59
CA ASN A 146 25.65 -18.75 6.40
C ASN A 146 24.98 -17.56 7.12
N PHE A 147 23.65 -17.55 7.20
CA PHE A 147 22.91 -16.52 7.92
C PHE A 147 23.02 -16.69 9.43
N THR A 148 22.88 -17.91 9.95
CA THR A 148 23.01 -18.19 11.39
C THR A 148 24.44 -17.94 11.89
N ASP A 149 25.45 -18.32 11.10
CA ASP A 149 26.86 -18.06 11.41
C ASP A 149 27.15 -16.57 11.46
N PHE A 150 26.62 -15.81 10.48
CA PHE A 150 26.70 -14.35 10.47
C PHE A 150 26.07 -13.72 11.72
N LEU A 151 24.88 -14.19 12.15
CA LEU A 151 24.24 -13.71 13.38
C LEU A 151 25.05 -14.03 14.63
N ALA A 152 25.63 -15.24 14.71
CA ALA A 152 26.50 -15.62 15.81
C ALA A 152 27.78 -14.76 15.87
N ASP A 153 28.36 -14.40 14.72
CA ASP A 153 29.50 -13.48 14.64
C ASP A 153 29.15 -12.07 15.11
N ILE A 154 27.97 -11.56 14.71
CA ILE A 154 27.45 -10.27 15.19
C ILE A 154 27.20 -10.31 16.70
N TYR A 155 26.65 -11.40 17.21
CA TYR A 155 26.42 -11.57 18.65
C TYR A 155 27.75 -11.53 19.41
N HIS A 156 28.74 -12.34 19.01
CA HIS A 156 30.06 -12.36 19.63
C HIS A 156 30.73 -10.99 19.59
N SER A 157 30.67 -10.30 18.45
CA SER A 157 31.25 -8.95 18.30
C SER A 157 30.64 -7.92 19.26
N ARG A 158 29.39 -8.11 19.69
CA ARG A 158 28.68 -7.18 20.59
C ARG A 158 28.79 -7.55 22.07
N THR A 159 28.85 -8.84 22.38
CA THR A 159 28.75 -9.34 23.76
C THR A 159 30.05 -9.93 24.28
N GLY A 160 31.00 -10.28 23.40
CA GLY A 160 32.18 -11.07 23.71
C GLY A 160 31.89 -12.53 24.03
N GLN A 161 30.62 -12.97 23.97
CA GLN A 161 30.20 -14.35 24.25
C GLN A 161 30.07 -15.15 22.96
N GLU A 162 30.41 -16.43 23.00
CA GLU A 162 30.24 -17.32 21.85
C GLU A 162 28.86 -17.99 21.86
N ILE A 163 28.29 -18.18 20.67
CA ILE A 163 27.13 -19.04 20.42
C ILE A 163 27.61 -20.22 19.59
N ASP A 164 27.16 -21.42 19.93
CA ASP A 164 27.45 -22.63 19.15
C ASP A 164 26.80 -22.53 17.77
N LYS A 165 27.63 -22.44 16.72
CA LYS A 165 27.22 -22.33 15.31
C LYS A 165 26.75 -23.65 14.70
N ASN A 166 26.75 -24.74 15.47
CA ASN A 166 26.38 -26.08 15.01
C ASN A 166 25.07 -26.59 15.61
N GLN A 167 24.37 -25.76 16.40
CA GLN A 167 23.03 -26.05 16.96
C GLN A 167 21.91 -25.35 16.17
#